data_AF-A0A542AZU7-F1
#
_entry.id   AF-A0A542AZU7-F1
#
_cell.length_a   1.000
_cell.length_b   1.000
_cell.length_c   1.000
_cell.angle_alpha   90.00
_cell.angle_beta   90.00
_cell.angle_gamma   90.00
#
_symmetry.space_group_name_H-M   'P 1'
#
loop_
_entity.id
_entity.type
_entity.pdbx_description
1 polymer ?
#
loop_
_entity_poly.entity_id
_entity_poly.type
_entity_poly.pdbx_seq_one_letter_code
_entity_poly.pdbx_strand_id
1 'polypeptide(L)'
;MKRYANTLNNLQDGTMATDLRQSTSIDFINTLRDKRLIYINDRGQVYLTNKGKLANRLGFQRYFKMEKEQQELFEQELETIQVENRGLLMIFSGMIISLLLIIAFWIIELQTL
;
A
#
# COMPACT_ATOMS: atom_id res chain seq x y z
N MET A 1 -4.93 7.99 18.71
CA MET A 1 -5.77 8.15 17.51
C MET A 1 -6.46 9.51 17.55
N LYS A 2 -6.11 10.45 16.66
CA LYS A 2 -6.85 11.72 16.54
C LYS A 2 -8.22 11.42 15.92
N ARG A 3 -9.30 11.63 16.67
CA ARG A 3 -10.68 11.56 16.15
C ARG A 3 -10.89 12.74 15.20
N TYR A 4 -10.97 12.46 13.89
CA TYR A 4 -11.37 13.45 12.90
C TYR A 4 -12.89 13.64 13.01
N ALA A 5 -13.31 14.49 13.95
CA ALA A 5 -14.68 14.97 14.07
C ALA A 5 -14.94 15.99 12.96
N ASN A 6 -15.26 15.48 11.76
CA ASN A 6 -16.13 16.07 10.75
C ASN A 6 -15.98 15.23 9.48
N THR A 7 -16.94 14.33 9.26
CA THR A 7 -17.12 13.65 7.99
C THR A 7 -17.55 14.70 6.98
N LEU A 8 -16.59 15.27 6.27
CA LEU A 8 -16.81 16.06 5.08
C LEU A 8 -17.44 15.15 4.02
N ASN A 9 -18.75 15.01 4.07
CA ASN A 9 -19.51 14.21 3.13
C ASN A 9 -19.98 15.13 2.00
N ASN A 10 -19.74 14.72 0.76
CA ASN A 10 -20.18 15.43 -0.45
C ASN A 10 -19.55 16.81 -0.61
N LEU A 11 -18.21 16.88 -0.60
CA LEU A 11 -17.50 18.08 -1.07
C LEU A 11 -17.90 18.35 -2.53
N GLN A 12 -18.33 19.57 -2.84
CA GLN A 12 -18.66 19.97 -4.22
C GLN A 12 -17.50 20.73 -4.85
N ASP A 13 -17.32 20.53 -6.15
CA ASP A 13 -16.35 21.28 -6.95
C ASP A 13 -16.71 22.79 -6.90
N GLY A 14 -15.70 23.65 -6.72
CA GLY A 14 -15.88 25.10 -6.64
C GLY A 14 -16.12 25.65 -5.22
N THR A 15 -16.17 24.78 -4.20
CA THR A 15 -16.26 25.20 -2.78
C THR A 15 -15.08 26.09 -2.42
N MET A 16 -15.30 27.22 -1.75
CA MET A 16 -14.19 28.06 -1.29
C MET A 16 -13.37 27.37 -0.20
N ALA A 17 -12.04 27.48 -0.27
CA ALA A 17 -11.14 26.92 0.73
C ALA A 17 -11.36 27.54 2.11
N THR A 18 -11.84 28.78 2.19
CA THR A 18 -12.23 29.45 3.44
C THR A 18 -13.40 28.75 4.12
N ASP A 19 -14.43 28.39 3.36
CA ASP A 19 -15.64 27.72 3.86
C ASP A 19 -15.31 26.29 4.28
N LEU A 20 -14.42 25.65 3.52
CA LEU A 20 -13.88 24.35 3.88
C LEU A 20 -13.11 24.41 5.22
N ARG A 21 -12.27 25.43 5.41
CA ARG A 21 -11.54 25.64 6.67
C ARG A 21 -12.43 25.93 7.87
N GLN A 22 -13.63 26.48 7.67
CA GLN A 22 -14.59 26.69 8.74
C GLN A 22 -15.33 25.40 9.12
N SER A 23 -15.55 24.52 8.14
CA SER A 23 -16.30 23.27 8.33
C SER A 23 -15.43 22.06 8.69
N THR A 24 -14.13 22.10 8.43
CA THR A 24 -13.20 21.01 8.75
C THR A 24 -11.83 21.51 9.21
N SER A 25 -10.96 20.61 9.66
CA SER A 25 -9.63 20.99 10.14
C SER A 25 -8.67 21.27 8.99
N ILE A 26 -7.74 22.22 9.21
CA ILE A 26 -6.67 22.52 8.26
C ILE A 26 -5.83 21.27 7.97
N ASP A 27 -5.55 20.45 8.99
CA ASP A 27 -4.85 19.17 8.85
C ASP A 27 -5.56 18.21 7.88
N PHE A 28 -6.89 18.16 7.92
CA PHE A 28 -7.68 17.31 7.03
C PHE A 28 -7.59 17.82 5.58
N ILE A 29 -7.72 19.13 5.37
CA ILE A 29 -7.56 19.74 4.03
C ILE A 29 -6.16 19.50 3.46
N ASN A 30 -5.13 19.67 4.29
CA ASN A 30 -3.75 19.37 3.90
C ASN A 30 -3.59 17.90 3.54
N THR A 31 -4.16 16.99 4.32
CA THR A 31 -4.15 15.55 4.01
C THR A 31 -4.82 15.25 2.67
N LEU A 32 -5.96 15.88 2.36
CA LEU A 32 -6.62 15.74 1.07
C LEU A 32 -5.74 16.23 -0.08
N ARG A 33 -5.03 17.35 0.11
CA ARG A 33 -4.10 17.91 -0.88
C ARG A 33 -2.87 17.02 -1.08
N ASP A 34 -2.25 16.58 0.01
CA ASP A 34 -1.03 15.76 -0.02
C ASP A 34 -1.30 14.39 -0.68
N LYS A 35 -2.47 13.81 -0.43
CA LYS A 35 -2.94 12.59 -1.11
C LYS A 35 -3.50 12.83 -2.53
N ARG A 36 -3.37 14.06 -3.06
CA ARG A 36 -3.84 14.49 -4.39
C ARG A 36 -5.33 14.22 -4.65
N LEU A 37 -6.15 14.29 -3.60
CA LEU A 37 -7.61 14.16 -3.69
C LEU A 37 -8.28 15.47 -4.08
N ILE A 38 -7.67 16.59 -3.70
CA ILE A 38 -8.13 17.93 -4.08
C ILE A 38 -7.00 18.75 -4.68
N TYR A 39 -7.36 19.74 -5.47
CA TYR A 39 -6.50 20.87 -5.81
C TYR A 39 -7.24 22.17 -5.54
N ILE A 40 -6.49 23.24 -5.31
CA ILE A 40 -7.03 24.58 -5.07
C ILE A 40 -6.56 25.45 -6.24
N ASN A 41 -7.48 26.14 -6.90
CA ASN A 41 -7.12 27.06 -7.97
C ASN A 41 -6.62 28.41 -7.41
N ASP A 42 -6.14 29.30 -8.29
CA ASP A 42 -5.63 30.62 -7.91
C ASP A 42 -6.69 31.53 -7.27
N ARG A 43 -7.98 31.21 -7.46
CA ARG A 43 -9.12 31.91 -6.86
C ARG A 43 -9.49 31.37 -5.47
N GLY A 44 -8.75 30.39 -4.95
CA GLY A 44 -9.01 29.77 -3.64
C GLY A 44 -10.17 28.78 -3.64
N GLN A 45 -10.64 28.34 -4.81
CA GLN A 45 -11.70 27.35 -4.96
C GLN A 45 -11.11 25.94 -4.98
N VAL A 46 -11.76 25.03 -4.27
CA VAL A 46 -11.37 23.63 -4.12
C VAL A 46 -12.08 22.78 -5.16
N TYR A 47 -11.32 21.93 -5.82
CA TYR A 47 -11.81 20.99 -6.81
C TYR A 47 -11.32 19.58 -6.52
N LEU A 48 -12.16 18.60 -6.80
CA LEU A 48 -11.84 17.19 -6.66
C LEU A 48 -11.08 16.70 -7.90
N THR A 49 -10.01 15.95 -7.67
CA THR A 49 -9.38 15.14 -8.71
C THR A 49 -10.24 13.91 -9.02
N ASN A 50 -9.89 13.13 -10.05
CA ASN A 50 -10.58 11.85 -10.30
C ASN A 50 -10.52 10.91 -9.07
N LYS A 51 -9.35 10.85 -8.40
CA LYS A 51 -9.17 10.11 -7.14
C LYS A 51 -10.04 10.71 -6.03
N GLY A 52 -10.09 12.05 -5.95
CA GLY A 52 -10.94 12.79 -5.02
C GLY A 52 -12.43 12.52 -5.19
N LYS A 53 -12.94 12.47 -6.43
CA LYS A 53 -14.35 12.19 -6.72
C LYS A 53 -14.74 10.80 -6.23
N LEU A 54 -13.86 9.81 -6.41
CA LEU A 54 -14.03 8.46 -5.89
C LEU A 54 -14.04 8.44 -4.36
N ALA A 55 -13.06 9.10 -3.74
CA ALA A 55 -12.97 9.22 -2.28
C ALA A 55 -14.18 9.95 -1.68
N ASN A 56 -14.71 10.97 -2.36
CA ASN A 56 -15.88 11.74 -1.94
C ASN A 56 -17.17 10.90 -2.00
N ARG A 57 -17.34 10.07 -3.06
CA ARG A 57 -18.47 9.13 -3.17
C ARG A 57 -18.45 8.05 -2.09
N LEU A 58 -17.27 7.55 -1.75
CA LEU A 58 -17.09 6.52 -0.72
C LEU A 58 -17.10 7.09 0.70
N GLY A 59 -16.87 8.40 0.84
CA GLY A 59 -16.54 9.06 2.09
C GLY A 59 -15.03 8.97 2.38
N PHE A 60 -14.39 10.12 2.56
CA PHE A 60 -12.93 10.22 2.71
C PHE A 60 -12.36 9.35 3.84
N GLN A 61 -13.07 9.22 4.97
CA GLN A 61 -12.62 8.36 6.07
C GLN A 61 -12.61 6.88 5.69
N ARG A 62 -13.66 6.40 5.00
CA ARG A 62 -13.71 5.02 4.52
C ARG A 62 -12.65 4.77 3.46
N TYR A 63 -12.45 5.73 2.57
CA TYR A 63 -11.38 5.69 1.58
C TYR A 63 -10.00 5.53 2.21
N PHE A 64 -9.68 6.33 3.24
CA PHE A 64 -8.39 6.23 3.93
C PHE A 64 -8.22 4.92 4.71
N LYS A 65 -9.30 4.42 5.33
CA LYS A 65 -9.29 3.13 6.01
C LYS A 65 -8.99 1.99 5.03
N MET A 66 -9.66 1.99 3.88
CA MET A 66 -9.46 1.02 2.82
C MET A 66 -8.05 1.09 2.22
N GLU A 67 -7.52 2.29 1.98
CA GLU A 67 -6.15 2.47 1.48
C GLU A 67 -5.11 1.88 2.46
N LYS A 68 -5.34 2.03 3.77
CA LYS A 68 -4.49 1.44 4.82
C LYS A 68 -4.62 -0.08 4.90
N GLU A 69 -5.84 -0.61 4.85
CA GLU A 69 -6.11 -2.06 4.87
C GLU A 69 -5.51 -2.75 3.64
N GLN A 70 -5.59 -2.14 2.45
CA GLN A 70 -4.94 -2.67 1.25
C GLN A 70 -3.43 -2.67 1.38
N GLN A 71 -2.85 -1.63 1.97
CA GLN A 71 -1.41 -1.58 2.17
C GLN A 71 -0.93 -2.66 3.15
N GLU A 72 -1.65 -2.88 4.26
CA GLU A 72 -1.33 -3.94 5.22
C GLU A 72 -1.44 -5.33 4.59
N LEU A 73 -2.45 -5.59 3.76
CA LEU A 73 -2.57 -6.84 3.02
C LEU A 73 -1.39 -7.04 2.04
N PHE A 74 -0.99 -5.98 1.34
CA PHE A 74 0.13 -6.06 0.40
C PHE A 74 1.45 -6.33 1.09
N GLU A 75 1.68 -5.70 2.26
CA GLU A 75 2.85 -5.97 3.10
C GLU A 75 2.86 -7.43 3.59
N GLN A 76 1.70 -7.96 4.00
CA GLN A 76 1.57 -9.35 4.42
C GLN A 76 1.80 -10.36 3.26
N GLU A 77 1.30 -10.07 2.07
CA GLU A 77 1.57 -10.89 0.88
C GLU A 77 3.06 -10.88 0.52
N LEU A 78 3.72 -9.72 0.59
CA LEU A 78 5.16 -9.62 0.36
C LEU A 78 5.98 -10.44 1.37
N GLU A 79 5.62 -10.37 2.65
CA GLU A 79 6.25 -11.20 3.69
C GLU A 79 6.04 -12.70 3.41
N THR A 80 4.83 -13.09 3.01
CA THR A 80 4.50 -14.47 2.66
C THR A 80 5.34 -14.96 1.47
N ILE A 81 5.42 -14.16 0.40
CA ILE A 81 6.25 -14.45 -0.78
C ILE A 81 7.73 -14.57 -0.42
N GLN A 82 8.23 -13.70 0.48
CA GLN A 82 9.63 -13.79 0.93
C GLN A 82 9.91 -15.07 1.71
N VAL A 83 8.98 -15.50 2.56
CA VAL A 83 9.09 -16.76 3.33
C VAL A 83 9.05 -17.96 2.39
N GLU A 84 8.12 -17.98 1.43
CA GLU A 84 8.00 -19.04 0.43
C GLU A 84 9.29 -19.19 -0.40
N ASN A 85 9.86 -18.07 -0.87
CA ASN A 85 11.11 -18.09 -1.63
C ASN A 85 12.29 -18.61 -0.80
N ARG A 86 12.36 -18.29 0.50
CA ARG A 86 13.40 -18.85 1.39
C ARG A 86 13.24 -20.35 1.60
N GLY A 87 12.00 -20.84 1.76
CA GLY A 87 11.70 -22.27 1.86
C GLY A 87 12.10 -23.03 0.60
N LEU A 88 11.72 -22.52 -0.57
CA LEU A 88 12.13 -23.06 -1.87
C LEU A 88 13.65 -23.13 -2.01
N LEU A 89 14.36 -22.06 -1.66
CA LEU A 89 15.82 -22.01 -1.73
C LEU A 89 16.48 -23.05 -0.81
N MET A 90 15.93 -23.28 0.37
CA MET A 90 16.41 -24.32 1.30
C MET A 90 16.25 -25.73 0.72
N ILE A 91 15.12 -26.02 0.07
CA ILE A 91 14.88 -27.31 -0.58
C ILE A 91 15.82 -27.50 -1.77
N PHE A 92 15.93 -26.51 -2.65
CA PHE A 92 16.82 -26.58 -3.82
C PHE A 92 18.29 -26.74 -3.43
N SER A 93 18.76 -26.00 -2.43
CA SER A 93 20.14 -26.13 -1.94
C SER A 93 20.40 -27.52 -1.33
N GLY A 94 19.46 -28.06 -0.55
CA GLY A 94 19.55 -29.43 -0.04
C GLY A 94 19.62 -30.49 -1.16
N MET A 95 18.79 -30.34 -2.21
CA MET A 95 18.82 -31.23 -3.37
C MET A 95 20.13 -31.16 -4.15
N ILE A 96 20.71 -29.98 -4.32
CA ILE A 96 22.00 -29.82 -5.02
C ILE A 96 23.12 -30.49 -4.23
N ILE A 97 23.17 -30.28 -2.90
CA ILE A 97 24.19 -30.88 -2.05
C ILE A 97 24.09 -32.40 -2.07
N SER A 98 22.89 -32.97 -1.97
CA SER A 98 22.72 -34.43 -2.02
C SER A 98 23.16 -35.01 -3.37
N LEU A 99 22.86 -34.34 -4.49
CA LEU A 99 23.33 -34.73 -5.82
C LEU A 99 24.85 -34.71 -5.92
N LEU A 100 25.50 -33.67 -5.40
CA LEU A 100 26.97 -33.58 -5.39
C LEU A 100 27.61 -34.71 -4.58
N LEU A 101 27.03 -35.08 -3.44
CA LEU A 101 27.51 -36.20 -2.62
C LEU A 101 27.35 -37.54 -3.34
N ILE A 102 26.23 -37.76 -4.02
CA ILE A 102 26.01 -38.97 -4.82
C ILE A 102 27.03 -39.05 -5.95
N ILE A 103 27.23 -37.96 -6.70
CA ILE A 103 28.23 -37.90 -7.77
C ILE A 103 29.64 -38.17 -7.24
N ALA A 104 30.01 -37.52 -6.13
CA ALA A 104 31.32 -37.71 -5.50
C ALA A 104 31.53 -39.16 -5.05
N PHE A 105 30.51 -39.78 -4.44
CA PHE A 105 30.53 -41.18 -4.06
C PHE A 105 30.78 -42.09 -5.26
N TRP A 106 30.04 -41.90 -6.36
CA TRP A 106 30.21 -42.69 -7.58
C TRP A 106 31.58 -42.50 -8.24
N ILE A 107 32.13 -41.29 -8.22
CA ILE A 107 33.48 -41.02 -8.76
C ILE A 107 34.54 -41.78 -7.96
N ILE A 108 34.44 -41.78 -6.63
CA ILE A 108 35.38 -42.50 -5.76
C ILE A 108 35.26 -44.01 -6.00
N GLU A 109 34.04 -44.55 -6.00
CA GLU A 109 33.78 -45.97 -6.21
C GLU A 109 34.35 -46.45 -7.57
N LEU A 110 34.17 -45.66 -8.64
CA LEU A 110 34.68 -45.97 -9.97
C LEU A 110 36.21 -45.93 -10.06
N GLN A 111 36.88 -45.15 -9.21
CA GLN A 111 38.34 -45.08 -9.15
C GLN A 111 38.96 -46.20 -8.30
N THR A 112 38.19 -46.76 -7.36
CA THR A 112 38.62 -47.88 -6.52
C THR A 112 38.37 -49.26 -7.15
N LEU A 113 37.57 -49.31 -8.21
CA LEU A 113 37.30 -50.49 -9.07
C LEU A 113 38.33 -50.60 -10.20
#